data_AF-J3MH31-F1
#
_entry.id   AF-J3MH31-F1
#
_cell.length_a   1.000
_cell.length_b   1.000
_cell.length_c   1.000
_cell.angle_alpha   90.00
_cell.angle_beta   90.00
_cell.angle_gamma   90.00
#
_symmetry.space_group_name_H-M   'P 1'
#
loop_
_entity.id
_entity.type
_entity.pdbx_description
1 polymer ?
#
loop_
_entity_poly.entity_id
_entity_poly.type
_entity_poly.pdbx_seq_one_letter_code
_entity_poly.pdbx_strand_id
1 'polypeptide(L)'
;MAMAVRVAAGLVVALLLAGDASAATLALYNRCVETVWPGIQPSAGKELLARGGFQLAPNRATSIRLPAGCACAAYGAPQYCCTGQFGSPQQCKPTAYSRLFKTACPKAYSYAYDDPTSILTCSAGASYIVTFCPHRR
;
A
#
# COMPACT_ATOMS: atom_id res chain seq x y z
N MET A 1 -35.92 33.26 5.57
CA MET A 1 -36.19 32.95 6.99
C MET A 1 -35.01 32.17 7.54
N ALA A 2 -34.27 32.79 8.45
CA ALA A 2 -33.05 32.25 9.04
C ALA A 2 -33.36 31.10 10.00
N MET A 3 -32.59 30.01 9.94
CA MET A 3 -32.51 29.06 11.03
C MET A 3 -31.17 29.29 11.74
N ALA A 4 -31.26 29.92 12.90
CA ALA A 4 -30.12 30.21 13.77
C ALA A 4 -29.67 28.92 14.46
N VAL A 5 -28.61 28.28 13.95
CA VAL A 5 -27.91 27.23 14.70
C VAL A 5 -26.96 27.92 15.66
N ARG A 6 -27.33 27.98 16.94
CA ARG A 6 -26.41 28.35 18.03
C ARG A 6 -25.43 27.20 18.24
N VAL A 7 -24.36 27.15 17.44
CA VAL A 7 -23.29 26.16 17.63
C VAL A 7 -22.44 26.65 18.82
N ALA A 8 -22.46 25.90 19.93
CA ALA A 8 -21.56 26.13 21.04
C ALA A 8 -20.11 26.12 20.51
N ALA A 9 -19.34 27.15 20.83
CA ALA A 9 -17.99 27.38 20.32
C ALA A 9 -17.01 26.20 20.54
N GLY A 10 -17.35 25.24 21.41
CA GLY A 10 -16.59 24.02 21.63
C GLY A 10 -16.76 22.90 20.57
N LEU A 11 -17.89 22.83 19.86
CA LEU A 11 -18.14 21.72 18.91
C LEU A 11 -17.51 21.98 17.53
N VAL A 12 -17.33 23.25 17.15
CA VAL A 12 -16.68 23.64 15.87
C VAL A 12 -15.19 23.30 15.88
N VAL A 13 -14.52 23.38 17.03
CA VAL A 13 -13.08 23.09 17.16
C VAL A 13 -12.78 21.59 17.03
N ALA A 14 -13.69 20.72 17.49
CA ALA A 14 -13.51 19.27 17.37
C ALA A 14 -13.63 18.75 15.92
N LEU A 15 -14.32 19.48 15.03
CA LEU A 15 -14.48 19.08 13.62
C LEU A 15 -13.25 19.43 12.75
N LEU A 16 -12.32 20.24 13.25
CA LEU A 16 -11.12 20.69 12.53
C LEU A 16 -9.85 19.88 12.86
N LEU A 17 -9.94 18.91 13.78
CA LEU A 17 -8.82 18.03 14.15
C LEU A 17 -9.01 16.59 13.66
N ALA A 18 -9.85 16.37 12.63
CA ALA A 18 -9.73 15.16 11.82
C ALA A 18 -8.45 15.28 10.99
N GLY A 19 -7.30 15.02 11.62
CA GLY A 19 -6.05 14.85 10.91
C GLY A 19 -6.22 13.70 9.94
N ASP A 20 -6.07 13.96 8.64
CA ASP A 20 -5.89 12.92 7.65
C ASP A 20 -4.76 12.02 8.12
N ALA A 21 -5.09 10.82 8.59
CA ALA A 21 -4.09 9.81 8.93
C ALA A 21 -3.22 9.64 7.69
N SER A 22 -1.94 10.02 7.81
CA SER A 22 -0.99 10.13 6.72
C SER A 22 -1.18 9.04 5.66
N ALA A 23 -1.74 9.41 4.52
CA ALA A 23 -1.81 8.61 3.31
C ALA A 23 -0.44 8.63 2.62
N ALA A 24 0.12 7.45 2.29
CA ALA A 24 1.27 7.40 1.40
C ALA A 24 0.82 7.75 -0.02
N THR A 25 1.59 8.58 -0.73
CA THR A 25 1.37 8.81 -2.17
C THR A 25 2.31 7.92 -2.97
N LEU A 26 1.76 7.14 -3.89
CA LEU A 26 2.50 6.33 -4.84
C LEU A 26 2.43 6.97 -6.22
N ALA A 27 3.58 7.42 -6.73
CA ALA A 27 3.73 7.77 -8.13
C ALA A 27 4.21 6.54 -8.91
N LEU A 28 3.41 6.09 -9.86
CA LEU A 28 3.75 5.01 -10.77
C LEU A 28 4.27 5.61 -12.06
N TYR A 29 5.52 5.32 -12.42
CA TYR A 29 6.19 5.84 -13.61
C TYR A 29 6.57 4.70 -14.56
N ASN A 30 6.08 4.75 -15.79
CA ASN A 30 6.46 3.81 -16.83
C ASN A 30 7.68 4.31 -17.62
N ARG A 31 8.86 3.72 -17.39
CA ARG A 31 10.07 3.95 -18.24
C ARG A 31 10.24 2.90 -19.34
N CYS A 32 9.34 1.94 -19.45
CA CYS A 32 9.36 0.95 -20.52
C CYS A 32 9.04 1.61 -21.87
N VAL A 33 9.46 0.95 -22.96
CA VAL A 33 9.08 1.35 -24.33
C VAL A 33 7.64 0.98 -24.65
N GLU A 34 7.12 -0.06 -24.00
CA GLU A 34 5.76 -0.53 -24.14
C GLU A 34 4.82 0.04 -23.08
N THR A 35 3.52 -0.01 -23.36
CA THR A 35 2.49 0.29 -22.36
C THR A 35 2.49 -0.81 -21.29
N VAL A 36 2.31 -0.41 -20.03
CA VAL A 36 2.15 -1.34 -18.90
C VAL A 36 0.77 -1.19 -18.27
N TRP A 37 0.28 -2.26 -17.64
CA TRP A 37 -1.00 -2.28 -16.92
C TRP A 37 -0.78 -2.67 -15.46
N PRO A 38 -0.45 -1.71 -14.58
CA PRO A 38 -0.26 -2.00 -13.17
C PRO A 38 -1.58 -2.49 -12.55
N GLY A 39 -1.53 -3.66 -11.91
CA GLY A 39 -2.60 -4.17 -11.06
C GLY A 39 -2.47 -3.63 -9.64
N ILE A 40 -3.59 -3.25 -9.02
CA ILE A 40 -3.66 -2.79 -7.63
C ILE A 40 -4.57 -3.73 -6.86
N GLN A 41 -3.97 -4.52 -5.97
CA GLN A 41 -4.71 -5.41 -5.08
C GLN A 41 -4.66 -4.85 -3.65
N PRO A 42 -5.79 -4.37 -3.12
CA PRO A 42 -5.85 -3.93 -1.73
C PRO A 42 -5.84 -5.14 -0.79
N SER A 43 -5.47 -4.91 0.48
CA SER A 43 -5.74 -5.90 1.53
C SER A 43 -7.25 -6.14 1.68
N ALA A 44 -7.64 -7.27 2.29
CA ALA A 44 -9.04 -7.54 2.59
C ALA A 44 -9.71 -6.32 3.25
N GLY A 45 -10.95 -6.01 2.84
CA GLY A 45 -11.73 -4.92 3.43
C GLY A 45 -11.42 -3.51 2.98
N LYS A 46 -10.41 -3.31 2.14
CA LYS A 46 -10.01 -1.99 1.65
C LYS A 46 -10.57 -1.74 0.25
N GLU A 47 -10.74 -0.46 -0.09
CA GLU A 47 -11.28 -0.02 -1.38
C GLU A 47 -10.42 -0.49 -2.56
N LEU A 48 -11.09 -0.88 -3.65
CA LEU A 48 -10.44 -1.22 -4.91
C LEU A 48 -10.06 0.04 -5.70
N LEU A 49 -8.87 0.55 -5.43
CA LEU A 49 -8.32 1.72 -6.13
C LEU A 49 -8.21 1.48 -7.63
N ALA A 50 -8.55 2.51 -8.43
CA ALA A 50 -8.50 2.48 -9.89
C ALA A 50 -9.19 1.23 -10.51
N ARG A 51 -10.25 0.71 -9.88
CA ARG A 51 -10.94 -0.52 -10.32
C ARG A 51 -10.01 -1.74 -10.46
N GLY A 52 -8.92 -1.76 -9.70
CA GLY A 52 -7.96 -2.87 -9.64
C GLY A 52 -6.80 -2.73 -10.62
N GLY A 53 -6.77 -1.70 -11.45
CA GLY A 53 -5.64 -1.44 -12.35
C GLY A 53 -5.96 -0.45 -13.44
N PHE A 54 -4.93 0.06 -14.10
CA PHE A 54 -5.08 1.09 -15.13
C PHE A 54 -4.01 0.94 -16.21
N GLN A 55 -4.26 1.53 -17.37
CA GLN A 55 -3.27 1.60 -18.45
C GLN A 55 -2.28 2.74 -18.19
N LEU A 56 -0.98 2.48 -18.33
CA LEU A 56 0.07 3.47 -18.18
C LEU A 56 1.00 3.47 -19.40
N ALA A 57 0.84 4.47 -20.27
CA ALA A 57 1.60 4.60 -21.52
C ALA A 57 3.11 4.86 -21.28
N PRO A 58 3.97 4.62 -22.29
CA PRO A 58 5.41 4.86 -22.19
C PRO A 58 5.73 6.30 -21.77
N ASN A 59 6.71 6.45 -20.89
CA ASN A 59 7.15 7.73 -20.33
C ASN A 59 6.04 8.55 -19.64
N ARG A 60 4.98 7.89 -19.16
CA ARG A 60 3.92 8.53 -18.37
C ARG A 60 4.00 8.13 -16.90
N ALA A 61 3.59 9.08 -16.05
CA ALA A 61 3.44 8.87 -14.63
C ALA A 61 2.01 9.20 -14.17
N THR A 62 1.54 8.45 -13.16
CA THR A 62 0.26 8.66 -12.48
C THR A 62 0.46 8.49 -10.98
N SER A 63 -0.15 9.37 -10.19
CA SER A 63 -0.08 9.31 -8.72
C SER A 63 -1.38 8.81 -8.13
N ILE A 64 -1.28 7.97 -7.11
CA ILE A 64 -2.40 7.42 -6.35
C ILE A 64 -2.16 7.67 -4.87
N ARG A 65 -3.16 8.23 -4.18
CA ARG A 65 -3.16 8.37 -2.73
C ARG A 65 -3.66 7.05 -2.12
N LEU A 66 -2.85 6.45 -1.25
CA LEU A 66 -3.21 5.22 -0.55
C LEU A 66 -3.97 5.53 0.73
N PRO A 67 -5.08 4.82 1.04
CA PRO A 67 -5.68 4.90 2.36
C PRO A 67 -4.72 4.36 3.43
N ALA A 68 -4.82 4.90 4.64
CA ALA A 68 -4.01 4.43 5.77
C ALA A 68 -4.43 3.02 6.23
N GLY A 69 -3.43 2.27 6.73
CA GLY A 69 -3.59 0.98 7.39
C GLY A 69 -3.79 -0.23 6.46
N CYS A 70 -3.47 -1.42 6.97
CA CYS A 70 -3.61 -2.71 6.28
C CYS A 70 -4.84 -3.49 6.79
N ALA A 71 -5.09 -4.69 6.26
CA ALA A 71 -6.16 -5.57 6.76
C ALA A 71 -5.99 -5.94 8.25
N CYS A 72 -4.75 -6.11 8.72
CA CYS A 72 -4.50 -6.34 10.14
C CYS A 72 -5.02 -5.18 11.00
N ALA A 73 -4.73 -3.93 10.61
CA ALA A 73 -5.21 -2.74 11.30
C ALA A 73 -6.74 -2.61 11.26
N ALA A 74 -7.39 -3.12 10.20
CA ALA A 74 -8.84 -3.06 10.05
C ALA A 74 -9.58 -4.15 10.85
N TYR A 75 -9.02 -5.37 10.92
CA TYR A 75 -9.74 -6.55 11.40
C TYR A 75 -9.15 -7.21 12.65
N GLY A 76 -7.88 -6.97 12.97
CA GLY A 76 -7.20 -7.59 14.12
C GLY A 76 -7.13 -9.12 14.12
N ALA A 77 -7.61 -9.80 13.07
CA ALA A 77 -7.72 -11.25 13.05
C ALA A 77 -6.34 -11.91 12.79
N PRO A 78 -6.02 -13.03 13.44
CA PRO A 78 -4.69 -13.65 13.36
C PRO A 78 -4.24 -13.98 11.94
N GLN A 79 -5.16 -14.37 11.05
CA GLN A 79 -4.87 -14.65 9.64
C GLN A 79 -4.51 -13.41 8.82
N TYR A 80 -5.02 -12.22 9.18
CA TYR A 80 -4.69 -10.96 8.51
C TYR A 80 -3.46 -10.28 9.10
N CYS A 81 -3.16 -10.58 10.36
CA CYS A 81 -2.00 -10.06 11.08
C CYS A 81 -0.79 -11.00 11.03
N CYS A 82 -0.94 -12.21 10.49
CA CYS A 82 0.05 -13.29 10.59
C CYS A 82 0.52 -13.48 12.05
N THR A 83 -0.42 -13.74 12.96
CA THR A 83 -0.15 -13.98 14.39
C THR A 83 -0.69 -15.35 14.83
N GLY A 84 -0.34 -15.77 16.05
CA GLY A 84 -0.79 -17.05 16.61
C GLY A 84 -0.34 -18.24 15.77
N GLN A 85 -1.29 -19.09 15.36
CA GLN A 85 -1.02 -20.28 14.52
C GLN A 85 -0.62 -19.96 13.07
N PHE A 86 -0.65 -18.68 12.67
CA PHE A 86 -0.14 -18.20 11.38
C PHE A 86 1.18 -17.43 11.56
N GLY A 87 1.66 -17.34 12.80
CA GLY A 87 2.66 -16.41 13.30
C GLY A 87 4.11 -16.87 13.19
N SER A 88 4.41 -17.91 12.42
CA SER A 88 5.74 -18.50 12.39
C SER A 88 6.22 -18.89 10.99
N PRO A 89 7.53 -18.74 10.70
CA PRO A 89 8.14 -19.24 9.45
C PRO A 89 7.95 -20.75 9.24
N GLN A 90 7.75 -21.50 10.32
CA GLN A 90 7.51 -22.94 10.30
C GLN A 90 6.10 -23.27 9.76
N GLN A 91 5.11 -22.41 10.03
CA GLN A 91 3.74 -22.58 9.56
C GLN A 91 3.52 -21.90 8.21
N CYS A 92 4.09 -20.71 8.00
CA CYS A 92 4.03 -19.98 6.75
C CYS A 92 5.34 -20.12 5.97
N LYS A 93 5.53 -21.30 5.36
CA LYS A 93 6.76 -21.66 4.65
C LYS A 93 6.84 -20.99 3.26
N PRO A 94 8.06 -20.77 2.73
CA PRO A 94 8.24 -20.38 1.34
C PRO A 94 7.62 -21.40 0.38
N THR A 95 7.02 -20.91 -0.70
CA THR A 95 6.47 -21.73 -1.79
C THR A 95 7.43 -21.78 -2.98
N ALA A 96 7.18 -22.65 -3.97
CA ALA A 96 7.94 -22.63 -5.22
C ALA A 96 7.86 -21.25 -5.91
N TYR A 97 6.71 -20.58 -5.82
CA TYR A 97 6.51 -19.23 -6.35
C TYR A 97 7.40 -18.20 -5.63
N SER A 98 7.34 -18.13 -4.30
CA SER A 98 8.12 -17.11 -3.57
C SER A 98 9.62 -17.27 -3.78
N ARG A 99 10.12 -18.52 -3.87
CA ARG A 99 11.52 -18.80 -4.20
C ARG A 99 11.92 -18.29 -5.58
N LEU A 100 11.08 -18.51 -6.60
CA LEU A 100 11.32 -18.02 -7.96
C LEU A 100 11.48 -16.49 -7.98
N PHE A 101 10.59 -15.77 -7.30
CA PHE A 101 10.69 -14.31 -7.19
C PHE A 101 11.97 -13.87 -6.46
N LYS A 102 12.33 -14.54 -5.37
CA LYS A 102 13.54 -14.21 -4.60
C LYS A 102 14.82 -14.45 -5.40
N THR A 103 14.89 -15.53 -6.18
CA THR A 103 16.01 -15.80 -7.08
C THR A 103 16.15 -14.72 -8.15
N ALA A 104 15.03 -14.29 -8.75
CA ALA A 104 15.04 -13.25 -9.76
C ALA A 104 15.40 -11.87 -9.19
N CYS A 105 14.99 -11.57 -7.96
CA CYS A 105 15.19 -10.29 -7.29
C CYS A 105 15.62 -10.49 -5.82
N PRO A 106 16.91 -10.68 -5.52
CA PRO A 106 17.39 -11.00 -4.17
C PRO A 106 17.07 -9.94 -3.11
N LYS A 107 16.88 -8.68 -3.53
CA LYS A 107 16.51 -7.56 -2.64
C LYS A 107 15.00 -7.40 -2.43
N ALA A 108 14.17 -8.20 -3.08
CA ALA A 108 12.72 -8.12 -2.95
C ALA A 108 12.24 -9.01 -1.79
N TYR A 109 11.22 -8.54 -1.08
CA TYR A 109 10.52 -9.32 -0.06
C TYR A 109 9.46 -10.20 -0.72
N SER A 110 9.59 -11.53 -0.62
CA SER A 110 8.86 -12.48 -1.47
C SER A 110 7.75 -13.28 -0.76
N TYR A 111 7.74 -13.34 0.58
CA TYR A 111 6.69 -13.97 1.39
C TYR A 111 6.70 -13.42 2.83
N ALA A 112 5.65 -13.70 3.62
CA ALA A 112 5.41 -13.07 4.92
C ALA A 112 6.47 -13.28 6.02
N TYR A 113 7.43 -14.18 5.82
CA TYR A 113 8.58 -14.39 6.73
C TYR A 113 9.92 -14.41 5.97
N ASP A 114 10.01 -13.70 4.85
CA ASP A 114 11.29 -13.52 4.13
C ASP A 114 12.31 -12.75 4.97
N ASP A 115 13.54 -12.58 4.46
CA ASP A 115 14.57 -11.87 5.20
C ASP A 115 14.13 -10.43 5.55
N PRO A 116 14.41 -9.97 6.78
CA PRO A 116 14.05 -8.63 7.20
C PRO A 116 14.93 -7.56 6.56
N THR A 117 16.07 -7.91 5.97
CA THR A 117 16.99 -6.94 5.34
C THR A 117 16.46 -6.39 4.01
N SER A 118 15.49 -7.08 3.40
CA SER A 118 14.74 -6.64 2.23
C SER A 118 13.58 -5.68 2.57
N ILE A 119 13.31 -5.44 3.85
CA ILE A 119 12.29 -4.47 4.30
C ILE A 119 12.96 -3.12 4.55
N LEU A 120 12.46 -2.08 3.88
CA LEU A 120 12.90 -0.71 4.08
C LEU A 120 11.83 0.07 4.83
N THR A 121 12.19 0.57 6.01
CA THR A 121 11.32 1.42 6.82
C THR A 121 11.59 2.88 6.51
N CYS A 122 10.54 3.67 6.26
CA CYS A 122 10.63 5.12 6.08
C CYS A 122 9.74 5.83 7.10
N SER A 123 9.97 7.13 7.28
CA SER A 123 9.13 7.99 8.13
C SER A 123 7.67 8.00 7.64
N ALA A 124 6.74 8.18 8.59
CA ALA A 124 5.34 8.39 8.27
C ALA A 124 5.16 9.58 7.32
N GLY A 125 4.24 9.46 6.36
CA GLY A 125 4.00 10.50 5.34
C GLY A 125 4.94 10.46 4.14
N ALA A 126 5.84 9.46 4.05
CA ALA A 126 6.70 9.31 2.89
C ALA A 126 5.89 9.14 1.58
N SER A 127 6.39 9.78 0.53
CA SER A 127 5.92 9.58 -0.84
C SER A 127 6.91 8.70 -1.58
N TYR A 128 6.38 7.82 -2.44
CA TYR A 128 7.17 6.79 -3.12
C TYR A 128 6.99 6.89 -4.63
N ILE A 129 8.05 6.57 -5.37
CA ILE A 129 8.00 6.42 -6.82
C ILE A 129 8.28 4.97 -7.15
N VAL A 130 7.30 4.28 -7.76
CA VAL A 130 7.47 2.96 -8.36
C VAL A 130 7.77 3.16 -9.84
N THR A 131 8.96 2.75 -10.25
CA THR A 131 9.40 2.88 -11.65
C THR A 131 9.39 1.52 -12.33
N PHE A 132 8.58 1.38 -13.38
CA PHE A 132 8.63 0.21 -14.28
C PHE A 132 9.79 0.36 -15.25
N CYS A 133 10.51 -0.75 -15.50
CA CYS A 133 11.76 -0.76 -16.29
C CYS A 133 12.81 0.25 -15.78
N PRO A 134 13.24 0.15 -14.49
CA PRO A 134 14.13 1.15 -13.88
C PRO A 134 15.51 1.19 -14.53
N HIS A 135 15.98 0.05 -15.05
CA HIS A 135 17.15 -0.07 -15.89
C HIS A 135 16.65 -0.29 -17.32
N ARG A 136 16.68 0.77 -18.15
CA ARG A 136 16.43 0.62 -19.58
C ARG A 136 17.40 -0.42 -20.12
N ARG A 137 16.88 -1.54 -20.63
CA ARG A 137 17.64 -2.40 -21.53
C ARG A 137 17.37 -1.95 -22.95
#